data_AF-A0A4R1QD35-F1
#
_entry.id   AF-A0A4R1QD35-F1
#
_cell.length_a   1.000
_cell.length_b   1.000
_cell.length_c   1.000
_cell.angle_alpha   90.00
_cell.angle_beta   90.00
_cell.angle_gamma   90.00
#
_symmetry.space_group_name_H-M   'P 1'
#
loop_
_entity.id
_entity.type
_entity.pdbx_description
1 polymer ?
#
loop_
_entity_poly.entity_id
_entity_poly.type
_entity_poly.pdbx_seq_one_letter_code
_entity_poly.pdbx_strand_id
1 'polypeptide(L)'
;MPNIKSAIKRVKTSNKRRAQNASMKSAMRTAIKKFEALVELKDVEKAQEAFILASKKIDKAASKGLIHKNTASRYKSRLAKKLNSITA
;
A
#
# COMPACT_ATOMS: atom_id res chain seq x y z
N MET A 1 9.09 -8.74 30.10
CA MET A 1 8.52 -10.07 29.79
C MET A 1 7.07 -10.07 30.25
N PRO A 2 6.09 -10.62 29.51
CA PRO A 2 4.71 -10.62 29.97
C PRO A 2 4.57 -11.64 31.12
N ASN A 3 4.21 -11.19 32.31
CA ASN A 3 4.13 -12.05 33.49
C ASN A 3 2.76 -12.75 33.62
N ILE A 4 1.74 -12.24 32.93
CA ILE A 4 0.37 -12.77 32.94
C ILE A 4 0.16 -13.66 31.70
N LYS A 5 -0.46 -14.84 31.86
CA LYS A 5 -0.75 -15.80 30.77
C LYS A 5 -1.48 -15.14 29.58
N SER A 6 -2.44 -14.26 29.86
CA SER A 6 -3.19 -13.52 28.82
C SER A 6 -2.27 -12.59 28.02
N ALA A 7 -1.32 -11.92 28.68
CA ALA A 7 -0.36 -11.03 28.04
C ALA A 7 0.62 -11.79 27.14
N ILE A 8 1.11 -12.97 27.57
CA ILE A 8 1.96 -13.85 26.75
C ILE A 8 1.23 -14.23 25.45
N LYS A 9 -0.06 -14.59 25.53
CA LYS A 9 -0.90 -14.89 24.36
C LYS A 9 -1.09 -13.66 23.46
N ARG A 10 -1.25 -12.47 24.03
CA ARG A 10 -1.38 -11.21 23.26
C ARG A 10 -0.10 -10.90 22.48
N VAL A 11 1.09 -11.10 23.07
CA VAL A 11 2.36 -10.92 22.35
C VAL A 11 2.48 -11.87 21.16
N LYS A 12 2.19 -13.17 21.34
CA LYS A 12 2.24 -14.15 20.25
C LYS A 12 1.29 -13.79 19.11
N THR A 13 0.05 -13.40 19.43
CA THR A 13 -0.94 -13.03 18.41
C THR A 13 -0.62 -11.69 17.73
N SER A 14 -0.09 -10.72 18.47
CA SER A 14 0.36 -9.43 17.93
C SER A 14 1.50 -9.63 16.93
N ASN A 15 2.50 -10.44 17.26
CA ASN A 15 3.64 -10.70 16.37
C ASN A 15 3.20 -11.35 15.05
N LYS A 16 2.29 -12.33 15.10
CA LYS A 16 1.72 -12.96 13.90
C LYS A 16 1.00 -11.93 13.01
N ARG A 17 0.15 -11.08 13.61
CA ARG A 17 -0.56 -10.02 12.88
C ARG A 17 0.39 -8.98 12.31
N ARG A 18 1.42 -8.59 13.07
CA ARG A 18 2.43 -7.61 12.65
C ARG A 18 3.17 -8.08 11.40
N ALA A 19 3.61 -9.34 11.36
CA ALA A 19 4.31 -9.89 10.20
C ALA A 19 3.44 -9.86 8.92
N GLN A 20 2.19 -10.30 9.02
CA GLN A 20 1.23 -10.28 7.91
C GLN A 20 0.93 -8.85 7.43
N ASN A 21 0.70 -7.94 8.37
CA ASN A 21 0.40 -6.54 8.08
C ASN A 21 1.60 -5.82 7.46
N ALA A 22 2.82 -6.14 7.90
CA ALA A 22 4.05 -5.59 7.33
C ALA A 22 4.21 -5.99 5.86
N SER A 23 3.97 -7.26 5.52
CA SER A 23 4.02 -7.74 4.13
C SER A 23 3.01 -7.02 3.23
N MET A 24 1.76 -6.87 3.67
CA MET A 24 0.74 -6.16 2.89
C MET A 24 1.06 -4.67 2.70
N LYS A 25 1.54 -4.00 3.75
CA LYS A 25 1.98 -2.60 3.67
C LYS A 25 3.20 -2.43 2.78
N SER A 26 4.15 -3.37 2.84
CA SER A 26 5.33 -3.39 1.95
C SER A 26 4.90 -3.51 0.49
N ALA A 27 4.06 -4.49 0.15
CA ALA A 27 3.57 -4.69 -1.20
C ALA A 27 2.86 -3.45 -1.78
N MET A 28 2.09 -2.74 -0.96
CA MET A 28 1.46 -1.46 -1.35
C MET A 28 2.52 -0.40 -1.67
N ARG A 29 3.51 -0.20 -0.79
CA ARG A 29 4.58 0.79 -1.01
C ARG A 29 5.43 0.46 -2.24
N THR A 30 5.74 -0.82 -2.46
CA THR A 30 6.47 -1.27 -3.65
C THR A 30 5.70 -1.00 -4.93
N ALA A 31 4.37 -1.22 -4.94
CA ALA A 31 3.54 -0.91 -6.11
C ALA A 31 3.54 0.60 -6.43
N ILE A 32 3.46 1.45 -5.40
CA ILE A 32 3.56 2.90 -5.54
C ILE A 32 4.94 3.29 -6.12
N LYS A 33 6.03 2.75 -5.56
CA LYS A 33 7.39 3.04 -6.04
C LYS A 33 7.62 2.59 -7.49
N LYS A 34 7.06 1.45 -7.89
CA LYS A 34 7.11 0.96 -9.28
C LYS A 34 6.41 1.93 -10.25
N PHE A 35 5.24 2.43 -9.87
CA PHE A 35 4.55 3.44 -10.66
C PHE A 35 5.39 4.72 -10.78
N GLU A 36 5.96 5.21 -9.67
CA GLU A 36 6.80 6.42 -9.69
C GLU A 36 8.03 6.27 -10.58
N ALA A 37 8.68 5.10 -10.58
CA ALA A 37 9.81 4.82 -11.47
C ALA A 37 9.40 4.81 -12.95
N LEU A 38 8.23 4.26 -13.29
CA LEU A 38 7.74 4.25 -14.68
C LEU A 38 7.31 5.63 -15.16
N VAL A 39 6.79 6.45 -14.26
CA VAL A 39 6.49 7.86 -14.49
C VAL A 39 7.75 8.65 -14.81
N GLU A 40 8.85 8.43 -14.09
CA GLU A 40 10.14 9.07 -14.37
C GLU A 40 10.70 8.67 -15.74
N LEU A 41 10.46 7.42 -16.17
CA LEU A 41 10.86 6.88 -17.47
C LEU A 41 9.94 7.31 -18.63
N LYS A 42 8.85 8.02 -18.37
CA LYS A 42 7.84 8.48 -19.36
C LYS A 42 7.20 7.35 -20.20
N ASP A 43 7.14 6.13 -19.67
CA ASP A 43 6.48 4.99 -20.34
C ASP A 43 4.98 5.00 -19.99
N VAL A 44 4.15 5.55 -20.88
CA VAL A 44 2.72 5.81 -20.63
C VAL A 44 1.92 4.53 -20.47
N GLU A 45 2.15 3.52 -21.31
CA GLU A 45 1.42 2.26 -21.29
C GLU A 45 1.71 1.48 -20.01
N LYS A 46 3.00 1.33 -19.67
CA LYS A 46 3.39 0.62 -18.44
C LYS A 46 2.97 1.40 -17.18
N ALA A 47 2.98 2.74 -17.23
CA ALA A 47 2.50 3.55 -16.12
C ALA A 47 1.00 3.37 -15.85
N GLN A 48 0.18 3.21 -16.89
CA GLN A 48 -1.27 2.92 -16.74
C GLN A 48 -1.52 1.56 -16.09
N GLU A 49 -0.82 0.50 -16.53
CA GLU A 49 -0.93 -0.83 -15.92
C GLU A 49 -0.48 -0.81 -14.46
N ALA A 50 0.65 -0.16 -14.18
CA ALA A 50 1.18 -0.01 -12.83
C ALA A 50 0.23 0.80 -11.92
N PHE A 51 -0.46 1.80 -12.47
CA PHE A 51 -1.48 2.57 -11.75
C PHE A 51 -2.66 1.68 -11.32
N ILE A 52 -3.18 0.84 -12.22
CA ILE A 52 -4.29 -0.08 -11.91
C ILE A 52 -3.87 -1.06 -10.79
N LEU A 53 -2.66 -1.62 -10.89
CA LEU A 53 -2.12 -2.51 -9.85
C LEU A 53 -1.91 -1.79 -8.52
N ALA A 54 -1.35 -0.58 -8.52
CA ALA A 54 -1.14 0.22 -7.32
C ALA A 54 -2.47 0.57 -6.65
N SER A 55 -3.46 1.03 -7.43
CA SER A 55 -4.81 1.35 -6.95
C SER A 55 -5.47 0.15 -6.28
N LYS A 56 -5.42 -1.02 -6.93
CA LYS A 56 -5.94 -2.29 -6.37
C LYS A 56 -5.27 -2.67 -5.05
N LYS A 57 -3.96 -2.47 -4.91
CA LYS A 57 -3.21 -2.76 -3.67
C LYS A 57 -3.55 -1.77 -2.56
N ILE A 58 -3.72 -0.49 -2.89
CA ILE A 58 -4.13 0.56 -1.95
C ILE A 58 -5.53 0.26 -1.40
N ASP A 59 -6.49 -0.05 -2.28
CA ASP A 59 -7.86 -0.33 -1.84
C ASP A 59 -7.96 -1.59 -1.00
N LYS A 60 -7.22 -2.66 -1.37
CA LYS A 60 -7.12 -3.87 -0.52
C LYS A 60 -6.52 -3.57 0.86
N ALA A 61 -5.56 -2.65 0.94
CA ALA A 61 -4.99 -2.24 2.23
C ALA A 61 -5.99 -1.45 3.07
N ALA A 62 -6.82 -0.62 2.44
CA ALA A 62 -7.88 0.12 3.11
C ALA A 62 -9.01 -0.79 3.60
N SER A 63 -9.47 -1.75 2.79
CA SER A 63 -10.52 -2.72 3.17
C SER A 63 -10.11 -3.57 4.36
N LYS A 64 -8.82 -3.91 4.50
CA LYS A 64 -8.29 -4.63 5.65
C LYS A 64 -7.98 -3.76 6.88
N GLY A 65 -8.26 -2.45 6.82
CA GLY A 65 -7.99 -1.51 7.90
C GLY A 65 -6.49 -1.26 8.17
N LEU A 66 -5.61 -1.61 7.23
CA LEU A 66 -4.16 -1.37 7.37
C LEU A 66 -3.82 0.11 7.20
N ILE A 67 -4.62 0.81 6.42
CA ILE A 67 -4.56 2.25 6.16
C ILE A 67 -5.99 2.82 6.26
N HIS A 68 -6.11 4.10 6.61
CA HIS A 68 -7.40 4.77 6.67
C HIS A 68 -7.94 5.05 5.26
N LYS A 69 -9.27 5.07 5.07
CA LYS A 69 -9.91 5.37 3.78
C LYS A 69 -9.40 6.71 3.19
N ASN A 70 -9.27 7.74 4.02
CA ASN A 70 -8.74 9.04 3.60
C ASN A 70 -7.29 8.98 3.12
N THR A 71 -6.46 8.12 3.72
CA THR A 71 -5.09 7.93 3.25
C THR A 71 -5.07 7.22 1.90
N ALA A 72 -5.94 6.23 1.70
CA ALA A 72 -6.10 5.55 0.41
C ALA A 72 -6.54 6.53 -0.69
N SER A 73 -7.58 7.35 -0.42
CA SER A 73 -8.04 8.39 -1.36
C SER A 73 -6.94 9.40 -1.71
N ARG A 74 -6.15 9.81 -0.72
CA ARG A 74 -5.01 10.72 -0.93
C ARG A 74 -3.95 10.11 -1.85
N TYR A 75 -3.59 8.84 -1.65
CA TYR A 75 -2.63 8.16 -2.53
C TYR A 75 -3.18 8.04 -3.95
N LYS A 76 -4.43 7.57 -4.11
CA LYS A 76 -5.05 7.45 -5.45
C LYS A 76 -5.10 8.79 -6.19
N SER A 77 -5.52 9.86 -5.51
CA SER A 77 -5.56 11.21 -6.08
C SER A 77 -4.19 11.69 -6.55
N ARG A 78 -3.14 11.49 -5.74
CA ARG A 78 -1.76 11.87 -6.10
C ARG A 78 -1.23 11.09 -7.30
N LEU A 79 -1.47 9.78 -7.34
CA LEU A 79 -1.02 8.94 -8.45
C LEU A 79 -1.75 9.31 -9.75
N ALA A 80 -3.06 9.56 -9.68
CA ALA A 80 -3.84 9.98 -10.84
C ALA A 80 -3.36 11.33 -11.40
N LYS A 81 -3.06 12.31 -10.52
CA LYS A 81 -2.49 13.59 -10.94
C LYS A 81 -1.16 13.42 -11.68
N LYS A 82 -0.27 12.55 -11.18
CA LYS A 82 1.03 12.26 -11.80
C LYS A 82 0.88 11.56 -13.17
N LEU A 83 -0.09 10.66 -13.30
CA LEU A 83 -0.35 9.99 -14.59
C LEU A 83 -0.87 11.01 -15.61
N ASN A 84 -1.87 11.81 -15.22
CA ASN A 84 -2.46 12.82 -16.10
C ASN A 84 -1.44 13.88 -16.55
N SER A 85 -0.48 14.26 -15.71
CA SER A 85 0.57 15.23 -16.08
C SER A 85 1.57 14.73 -17.13
N ILE A 86 1.61 13.42 -17.40
CA ILE A 86 2.49 12.83 -18.43
C ILE A 86 1.72 12.58 -19.73
N THR A 87 0.40 12.42 -19.61
CA THR A 87 -0.49 12.16 -20.76
C THR A 87 -1.03 13.45 -21.40
N ALA A 88 -1.12 14.55 -20.63
CA ALA A 88 -1.46 15.89 -21.13
C ALA A 88 -0.23 16.59 -21.71
#